data_AF-A0A5E6UP51-F1
#
_entry.id   AF-A0A5E6UP51-F1
#
_cell.length_a   1.000
_cell.length_b   1.000
_cell.length_c   1.000
_cell.angle_alpha   90.00
_cell.angle_beta   90.00
_cell.angle_gamma   90.00
#
_symmetry.space_group_name_H-M   'P 1'
#
loop_
_entity.id
_entity.type
_entity.pdbx_description
1 polymer ?
#
loop_
_entity_poly.entity_id
_entity_poly.type
_entity_poly.pdbx_seq_one_letter_code
_entity_poly.pdbx_strand_id
1 'polypeptide(L)'
;MIKSGYLKTGDSIEALARACGIDPEGLVATVAEYNHHARNGEDPQFGRGSTPYNRKQGDALHGPNPCVAPIENGPFYAVKVEPGCFGTFAGLRTNAHAQVLDEQRQAIGGLYAVGTDMASIMGGHYPAGGINLGPAATFGYIAGRHIAGVTEDE
;
A
#
# COMPACT_ATOMS: atom_id res chain seq x y z
N MET A 1 -5.09 12.00 -17.93
CA MET A 1 -4.84 12.50 -16.56
C MET A 1 -4.91 14.01 -16.48
N ILE A 2 -4.08 14.78 -17.20
CA ILE A 2 -4.21 16.26 -17.22
C ILE A 2 -5.50 16.71 -17.91
N LYS A 3 -5.78 16.21 -19.11
CA LYS A 3 -7.03 16.52 -19.85
C LYS A 3 -8.32 16.14 -19.11
N SER A 4 -8.24 15.17 -18.19
CA SER A 4 -9.37 14.74 -17.37
C SER A 4 -9.50 15.52 -16.06
N GLY A 5 -8.64 16.51 -15.80
CA GLY A 5 -8.63 17.33 -14.59
C GLY A 5 -8.13 16.63 -13.32
N TYR A 6 -7.80 15.34 -13.41
CA TYR A 6 -7.31 14.51 -12.30
C TYR A 6 -5.91 14.91 -11.85
N LEU A 7 -5.05 15.28 -12.80
CA LEU A 7 -3.74 15.87 -12.51
C LEU A 7 -3.82 17.38 -12.71
N LYS A 8 -3.54 18.14 -11.65
CA LYS A 8 -3.37 19.59 -11.72
C LYS A 8 -1.93 19.93 -12.08
N THR A 9 -1.74 21.07 -12.74
CA THR A 9 -0.41 21.55 -13.14
C THR A 9 -0.26 23.05 -12.91
N GLY A 10 0.97 23.51 -12.75
CA GLY A 10 1.31 24.93 -12.68
C GLY A 10 2.78 25.14 -13.02
N ASP A 11 3.08 26.27 -13.68
CA ASP A 11 4.47 26.63 -14.05
C ASP A 11 5.31 27.08 -12.84
N SER A 12 4.64 27.36 -11.72
CA SER A 12 5.26 27.60 -10.41
C SER A 12 4.50 26.85 -9.31
N ILE A 13 5.15 26.63 -8.16
CA ILE A 13 4.51 26.04 -6.97
C ILE A 13 3.28 26.86 -6.54
N GLU A 14 3.39 28.19 -6.60
CA GLU A 14 2.30 29.11 -6.28
C GLU A 14 1.11 28.97 -7.24
N ALA A 15 1.38 28.86 -8.54
CA ALA A 15 0.35 28.62 -9.55
C ALA A 15 -0.32 27.25 -9.38
N LEU A 16 0.47 26.21 -9.05
CA LEU A 16 -0.06 24.88 -8.73
C LEU A 16 -0.95 24.91 -7.48
N ALA A 17 -0.55 25.63 -6.43
CA ALA A 17 -1.33 25.78 -5.20
C ALA A 17 -2.71 26.34 -5.49
N ARG A 18 -2.77 27.46 -6.23
CA ARG A 18 -4.03 28.06 -6.69
C ARG A 18 -4.89 27.08 -7.50
N ALA A 19 -4.29 26.34 -8.43
CA ALA A 19 -5.00 25.36 -9.25
C ALA A 19 -5.58 24.19 -8.43
N CYS A 20 -5.04 23.94 -7.24
CA CYS A 20 -5.48 22.90 -6.31
C CYS A 20 -6.39 23.42 -5.19
N GLY A 21 -6.55 24.74 -5.02
CA GLY A 21 -7.24 25.32 -3.86
C GLY A 21 -6.47 25.17 -2.55
N ILE A 22 -5.14 25.09 -2.61
CA ILE A 22 -4.22 25.05 -1.46
C ILE A 22 -3.72 26.46 -1.17
N ASP A 23 -3.45 26.79 0.09
CA ASP A 23 -2.78 28.03 0.47
C ASP A 23 -1.44 28.21 -0.28
N PRO A 24 -1.31 29.23 -1.15
CA PRO A 24 -0.10 29.40 -1.95
C PRO A 24 1.15 29.68 -1.11
N GLU A 25 1.06 30.51 -0.07
CA GLU A 25 2.21 30.85 0.77
C GLU A 25 2.69 29.63 1.57
N GLY A 26 1.75 28.90 2.19
CA GLY A 26 2.05 27.67 2.91
C GLY A 26 2.67 26.58 2.04
N LEU A 27 2.19 26.39 0.81
CA LEU A 27 2.80 25.39 -0.09
C LEU A 27 4.20 25.80 -0.54
N VAL A 28 4.42 27.08 -0.89
CA VAL A 28 5.74 27.59 -1.27
C VAL A 28 6.74 27.42 -0.11
N ALA A 29 6.35 27.79 1.11
CA ALA A 29 7.20 27.62 2.29
C ALA A 29 7.52 26.13 2.55
N THR A 30 6.52 25.25 2.43
CA THR A 30 6.69 23.79 2.60
C THR A 30 7.71 23.23 1.60
N VAL A 31 7.58 23.58 0.33
CA VAL A 31 8.50 23.10 -0.72
C VAL A 31 9.89 23.68 -0.53
N ALA A 32 10.01 24.96 -0.13
CA ALA A 32 11.29 25.60 0.14
C ALA A 32 12.05 24.90 1.29
N GLU A 33 11.37 24.61 2.40
CA GLU A 33 11.95 23.89 3.54
C GLU A 33 12.34 22.46 3.16
N TYR A 34 11.45 21.73 2.47
CA TYR A 34 11.76 20.38 1.98
C TYR A 34 13.01 20.40 1.08
N ASN A 35 13.08 21.33 0.13
CA ASN A 35 14.21 21.46 -0.79
C ASN A 35 15.52 21.83 -0.08
N HIS A 36 15.48 22.56 1.04
CA HIS A 36 16.69 22.87 1.82
C HIS A 36 17.41 21.60 2.26
N HIS A 37 16.70 20.67 2.89
CA HIS A 37 17.26 19.39 3.36
C HIS A 37 17.42 18.38 2.22
N ALA A 38 16.49 18.36 1.26
CA ALA A 38 16.49 17.37 0.19
C ALA A 38 17.69 17.48 -0.75
N ARG A 39 18.33 18.66 -0.87
CA ARG A 39 19.60 18.82 -1.60
C ARG A 39 20.74 17.99 -1.00
N ASN A 40 20.67 17.68 0.29
CA ASN A 40 21.60 16.77 0.97
C ASN A 40 21.06 15.33 1.06
N GLY A 41 19.91 15.04 0.47
CA GLY A 41 19.22 13.74 0.59
C GLY A 41 18.57 13.52 1.96
N GLU A 42 18.23 14.59 2.68
CA GLU A 42 17.72 14.51 4.05
C GLU A 42 16.25 14.92 4.14
N ASP A 43 15.51 14.25 5.02
CA ASP A 43 14.17 14.65 5.46
C ASP A 43 14.10 14.53 6.99
N PRO A 44 14.53 15.57 7.72
CA PRO A 44 14.57 15.52 9.18
C PRO A 44 13.16 15.57 9.81
N GLN A 45 12.16 16.04 9.08
CA GLN A 45 10.81 16.22 9.62
C GLN A 45 10.07 14.88 9.77
N PHE A 46 10.18 14.00 8.77
CA PHE A 46 9.45 12.72 8.75
C PHE A 46 10.34 11.50 8.55
N GLY A 47 11.64 11.68 8.32
CA GLY A 47 12.59 10.58 8.18
C GLY A 47 12.43 9.79 6.88
N ARG A 48 11.92 10.39 5.79
CA ARG A 48 11.79 9.70 4.49
C ARG A 48 13.13 9.15 4.01
N GLY A 49 13.16 7.86 3.69
CA GLY A 49 14.38 7.20 3.22
C GLY A 49 15.37 6.83 4.35
N SER A 50 14.96 6.94 5.61
CA SER A 50 15.78 6.52 6.77
C SER A 50 15.83 5.00 6.96
N THR A 51 14.87 4.25 6.42
CA THR A 51 14.78 2.79 6.59
C THR A 51 15.10 2.04 5.29
N PRO A 52 15.61 0.79 5.36
CA PRO A 52 15.77 -0.06 4.18
C PRO A 52 14.47 -0.26 3.39
N TYR A 53 13.34 -0.34 4.10
CA TYR A 53 12.01 -0.47 3.49
C TYR A 53 11.68 0.75 2.61
N ASN A 54 11.93 1.97 3.08
CA ASN A 54 11.74 3.16 2.25
C ASN A 54 12.70 3.16 1.06
N ARG A 55 14.00 2.92 1.31
CA ARG A 55 15.05 3.02 0.29
C ARG A 55 14.83 2.08 -0.89
N LYS A 56 14.26 0.90 -0.67
CA LYS A 56 13.88 -0.04 -1.74
C LYS A 56 12.92 0.56 -2.78
N GLN A 57 12.12 1.55 -2.39
CA GLN A 57 11.11 2.19 -3.23
C GLN A 57 11.63 3.45 -3.96
N GLY A 58 12.87 3.88 -3.69
CA GLY A 58 13.49 5.06 -4.28
C GLY A 58 14.13 4.79 -5.65
N ASP A 59 14.61 5.86 -6.29
CA ASP A 59 15.41 5.76 -7.51
C ASP A 59 16.84 5.34 -7.16
N ALA A 60 17.24 4.14 -7.58
CA ALA A 60 18.57 3.59 -7.30
C ALA A 60 19.73 4.39 -7.93
N LEU A 61 19.45 5.25 -8.93
CA LEU A 61 20.44 6.11 -9.56
C LEU A 61 20.57 7.48 -8.86
N HIS A 62 19.68 7.78 -7.92
CA HIS A 62 19.68 9.01 -7.16
C HIS A 62 20.35 8.82 -5.79
N GLY A 63 21.20 9.78 -5.41
CA GLY A 63 21.95 9.76 -4.16
C GLY A 63 21.99 11.14 -3.48
N PRO A 64 22.41 11.20 -2.20
CA PRO A 64 22.83 10.10 -1.34
C PRO A 64 21.66 9.28 -0.75
N ASN A 65 20.43 9.79 -0.87
CA ASN A 65 19.21 9.10 -0.43
C ASN A 65 18.28 8.90 -1.64
N PRO A 66 18.02 7.66 -2.08
CA PRO A 66 17.26 7.38 -3.30
C PRO A 66 15.79 7.82 -3.21
N CYS A 67 15.30 8.16 -2.02
CA CYS A 67 13.92 8.58 -1.80
C CYS A 67 13.71 10.09 -1.72
N VAL A 68 14.77 10.88 -1.62
CA VAL A 68 14.69 12.31 -1.25
C VAL A 68 15.49 13.14 -2.25
N ALA A 69 14.78 13.97 -3.02
CA ALA A 69 15.35 14.85 -4.04
C ALA A 69 14.59 16.18 -4.03
N PRO A 70 15.23 17.31 -4.35
CA PRO A 70 14.56 18.60 -4.39
C PRO A 70 13.52 18.68 -5.52
N ILE A 71 12.45 19.44 -5.28
CA ILE A 71 11.35 19.72 -6.21
C ILE A 71 11.53 21.15 -6.74
N GLU A 72 12.30 21.30 -7.82
CA GLU A 72 12.71 22.63 -8.33
C GLU A 72 12.35 22.85 -9.81
N ASN A 73 12.30 21.78 -10.59
CA ASN A 73 12.12 21.87 -12.04
C ASN A 73 10.65 21.70 -12.41
N GLY A 74 10.05 22.79 -12.88
CA GLY A 74 8.70 22.78 -13.43
C GLY A 74 8.62 22.12 -14.82
N PRO A 75 7.41 21.97 -15.38
CA PRO A 75 6.12 22.29 -14.75
C PRO A 75 5.84 21.39 -13.55
N PHE A 76 5.17 21.94 -12.53
CA PHE A 76 4.82 21.22 -11.32
C PHE A 76 3.47 20.53 -11.48
N TYR A 77 3.28 19.43 -10.75
CA TYR A 77 2.06 18.63 -10.82
C TYR A 77 1.57 18.25 -9.43
N ALA A 78 0.25 18.15 -9.29
CA ALA A 78 -0.40 17.64 -8.10
C ALA A 78 -1.50 16.65 -8.46
N VAL A 79 -1.61 15.61 -7.65
CA VAL A 79 -2.68 14.61 -7.70
C VAL A 79 -3.37 14.58 -6.35
N LYS A 80 -4.70 14.58 -6.35
CA LYS A 80 -5.47 14.41 -5.12
C LYS A 80 -5.38 12.95 -4.69
N VAL A 81 -4.93 12.72 -3.46
CA VAL A 81 -4.89 11.38 -2.84
C VAL A 81 -5.99 11.30 -1.80
N GLU A 82 -6.83 10.27 -1.90
CA GLU A 82 -7.90 9.99 -0.95
C GLU A 82 -7.68 8.60 -0.34
N PRO A 83 -8.05 8.38 0.94
CA PRO A 83 -8.01 7.05 1.53
C PRO A 83 -8.93 6.09 0.77
N GLY A 84 -8.33 5.07 0.15
CA GLY A 84 -9.06 3.97 -0.48
C GLY A 84 -9.16 2.75 0.45
N CYS A 85 -10.16 1.90 0.22
CA CYS A 85 -10.23 0.58 0.84
C CYS A 85 -9.69 -0.47 -0.13
N PHE A 86 -8.67 -1.23 0.30
CA PHE A 86 -8.08 -2.30 -0.50
C PHE A 86 -8.73 -3.67 -0.27
N GLY A 87 -9.50 -3.83 0.82
CA GLY A 87 -10.15 -5.07 1.22
C GLY A 87 -10.39 -5.14 2.72
N THR A 88 -11.16 -6.12 3.16
CA THR A 88 -11.41 -6.39 4.58
C THR A 88 -10.47 -7.48 5.09
N PHE A 89 -10.11 -7.43 6.37
CA PHE A 89 -9.44 -8.54 7.05
C PHE A 89 -10.43 -9.47 7.76
N ALA A 90 -11.64 -8.98 8.02
CA ALA A 90 -12.73 -9.77 8.57
C ALA A 90 -13.28 -10.71 7.49
N GLY A 91 -13.68 -11.91 7.92
CA GLY A 91 -14.23 -12.95 7.06
C GLY A 91 -14.67 -14.15 7.90
N LEU A 92 -15.00 -15.24 7.22
CA LEU A 92 -15.39 -16.50 7.82
C LEU A 92 -14.20 -17.12 8.56
N ARG A 93 -14.44 -17.59 9.78
CA ARG A 93 -13.43 -18.31 10.55
C ARG A 93 -13.20 -19.67 9.91
N THR A 94 -11.95 -20.03 9.67
CA THR A 94 -11.58 -21.32 9.09
C THR A 94 -10.55 -22.05 9.94
N ASN A 95 -10.43 -23.36 9.75
CA ASN A 95 -9.32 -24.16 10.28
C ASN A 95 -8.13 -24.22 9.28
N ALA A 96 -7.11 -25.01 9.62
CA ALA A 96 -5.92 -25.20 8.79
C ALA A 96 -6.20 -25.83 7.42
N HIS A 97 -7.36 -26.46 7.22
CA HIS A 97 -7.80 -27.04 5.94
C HIS A 97 -8.74 -26.11 5.14
N ALA A 98 -8.85 -24.84 5.54
CA ALA A 98 -9.76 -23.86 4.98
C ALA A 98 -11.26 -24.18 5.12
N GLN A 99 -11.63 -25.14 5.98
CA GLN A 99 -13.04 -25.42 6.27
C GLN A 99 -13.61 -24.33 7.16
N VAL A 100 -14.82 -23.87 6.84
CA VAL A 100 -15.53 -22.88 7.66
C VAL A 100 -15.94 -23.50 8.99
N LEU A 101 -15.77 -22.73 10.06
CA LEU A 101 -16.12 -23.13 11.42
C LEU A 101 -17.45 -22.51 11.86
N ASP A 102 -18.26 -23.29 12.57
CA ASP A 102 -19.46 -22.81 13.26
C ASP A 102 -19.12 -22.08 14.58
N GLU A 103 -20.17 -21.70 15.32
CA GLU A 103 -20.05 -21.00 16.60
C GLU A 103 -19.36 -21.84 17.68
N GLN A 104 -19.45 -23.17 17.60
CA GLN A 104 -18.79 -24.13 18.49
C GLN A 104 -17.39 -24.51 18.01
N ARG A 105 -16.87 -23.84 16.98
CA ARG A 105 -15.58 -24.09 16.33
C ARG A 105 -15.48 -25.47 15.67
N GLN A 106 -16.60 -26.07 15.27
CA GLN A 106 -16.64 -27.30 14.51
C GLN A 106 -16.69 -27.01 13.01
N ALA A 107 -16.06 -27.88 12.21
CA ALA A 107 -16.04 -27.72 10.77
C ALA A 107 -17.42 -28.00 10.17
N ILE A 108 -17.91 -27.07 9.35
CA ILE A 108 -19.15 -27.23 8.60
C ILE A 108 -18.84 -28.11 7.37
N GLY A 109 -19.45 -29.29 7.32
CA GLY A 109 -19.21 -30.28 6.26
C GLY A 109 -19.46 -29.70 4.86
N GLY A 110 -18.45 -29.80 3.99
CA GLY A 110 -18.53 -29.35 2.60
C GLY A 110 -18.34 -27.85 2.37
N LEU A 111 -18.18 -27.04 3.42
CA LEU A 111 -18.04 -25.59 3.30
C LEU A 111 -16.61 -25.12 3.55
N TYR A 112 -16.05 -24.40 2.58
CA TYR A 112 -14.68 -23.86 2.61
C TYR A 112 -14.69 -22.38 2.26
N ALA A 113 -13.75 -21.63 2.83
CA ALA A 113 -13.52 -20.23 2.51
C ALA A 113 -12.04 -19.96 2.35
N VAL A 114 -11.67 -19.18 1.33
CA VAL A 114 -10.29 -18.81 1.02
C VAL A 114 -10.22 -17.35 0.59
N GLY A 115 -9.02 -16.79 0.52
CA GLY A 115 -8.83 -15.40 0.11
C GLY A 115 -9.54 -14.43 1.05
N THR A 116 -10.20 -13.42 0.50
CA THR A 116 -10.83 -12.34 1.29
C THR A 116 -12.13 -12.73 1.98
N ASP A 117 -12.74 -13.87 1.60
CA ASP A 117 -13.91 -14.41 2.31
C ASP A 117 -13.50 -15.09 3.62
N MET A 118 -12.24 -15.53 3.73
CA MET A 118 -11.66 -16.10 4.93
C MET A 118 -11.15 -14.98 5.84
N ALA A 119 -11.36 -15.11 7.16
CA ALA A 119 -10.73 -14.22 8.13
C ALA A 119 -9.21 -14.24 7.93
N SER A 120 -8.62 -13.06 7.71
CA SER A 120 -7.20 -12.96 7.38
C SER A 120 -6.34 -13.55 8.50
N ILE A 121 -5.43 -14.45 8.14
CA ILE A 121 -4.44 -15.02 9.07
C ILE A 121 -3.51 -13.97 9.68
N MET A 122 -3.46 -12.76 9.10
CA MET A 122 -2.65 -11.64 9.58
C MET A 122 -3.42 -10.72 10.54
N GLY A 123 -4.71 -11.00 10.81
CA GLY A 123 -5.49 -10.33 11.86
C GLY A 123 -5.58 -8.80 11.71
N GLY A 124 -5.63 -8.29 10.47
CA GLY A 124 -5.70 -6.86 10.17
C GLY A 124 -4.36 -6.16 9.99
N HIS A 125 -3.23 -6.86 10.18
CA HIS A 125 -1.91 -6.32 9.87
C HIS A 125 -1.56 -6.53 8.39
N TYR A 126 -0.77 -5.61 7.84
CA TYR A 126 -0.27 -5.67 6.46
C TYR A 126 1.26 -5.77 6.45
N PRO A 127 1.86 -6.95 6.73
CA PRO A 127 3.31 -7.17 6.73
C PRO A 127 4.01 -6.85 5.40
N ALA A 128 3.39 -7.15 4.26
CA ALA A 128 3.99 -6.94 2.94
C ALA A 128 2.95 -6.99 1.81
N GLY A 129 3.30 -6.44 0.66
CA GLY A 129 2.54 -6.61 -0.58
C GLY A 129 2.35 -8.09 -0.94
N GLY A 130 1.16 -8.45 -1.42
CA GLY A 130 0.81 -9.84 -1.76
C GLY A 130 0.08 -10.61 -0.66
N ILE A 131 -0.18 -9.98 0.50
CA ILE A 131 -0.90 -10.57 1.63
C ILE A 131 -2.29 -11.15 1.33
N ASN A 132 -3.00 -10.66 0.31
CA ASN A 132 -4.27 -11.25 -0.09
C ASN A 132 -4.06 -12.43 -1.05
N LEU A 133 -3.21 -12.26 -2.06
CA LEU A 133 -3.02 -13.24 -3.13
C LEU A 133 -2.25 -14.48 -2.66
N GLY A 134 -1.21 -14.32 -1.84
CA GLY A 134 -0.41 -15.44 -1.33
C GLY A 134 -1.25 -16.42 -0.53
N PRO A 135 -1.87 -15.99 0.59
CA PRO A 135 -2.80 -16.83 1.34
C PRO A 135 -3.99 -17.34 0.52
N ALA A 136 -4.57 -16.54 -0.40
CA ALA A 136 -5.64 -17.03 -1.26
C ALA A 136 -5.20 -18.26 -2.09
N ALA A 137 -4.04 -18.18 -2.75
CA ALA A 137 -3.49 -19.28 -3.54
C ALA A 137 -3.16 -20.49 -2.66
N THR A 138 -2.50 -20.27 -1.52
CA THR A 138 -2.10 -21.33 -0.59
C THR A 138 -3.31 -22.04 0.01
N PHE A 139 -4.28 -21.31 0.56
CA PHE A 139 -5.48 -21.93 1.14
C PHE A 139 -6.41 -22.51 0.09
N GLY A 140 -6.44 -21.96 -1.14
CA GLY A 140 -7.10 -22.58 -2.27
C GLY A 140 -6.54 -23.96 -2.60
N TYR A 141 -5.20 -24.08 -2.62
CA TYR A 141 -4.51 -25.36 -2.80
C TYR A 141 -4.80 -26.34 -1.66
N ILE A 142 -4.71 -25.88 -0.40
CA ILE A 142 -4.99 -26.69 0.79
C ILE A 142 -6.45 -27.19 0.77
N ALA A 143 -7.42 -26.32 0.49
CA ALA A 143 -8.83 -26.68 0.37
C ALA A 143 -9.02 -27.76 -0.69
N GLY A 144 -8.44 -27.56 -1.89
CA GLY A 144 -8.52 -28.52 -2.99
C GLY A 144 -7.97 -29.91 -2.62
N ARG A 145 -6.80 -29.97 -1.97
CA ARG A 145 -6.22 -31.23 -1.49
C ARG A 145 -7.08 -31.92 -0.44
N HIS A 146 -7.58 -31.16 0.52
CA HIS A 146 -8.44 -31.69 1.58
C HIS A 146 -9.76 -32.23 1.00
N ILE A 147 -10.38 -31.49 0.06
CA ILE A 147 -11.58 -31.94 -0.66
C ILE A 147 -11.33 -33.24 -1.44
N ALA A 148 -10.16 -33.35 -2.08
CA ALA A 148 -9.77 -34.54 -2.84
C ALA A 148 -9.31 -35.72 -1.96
N GLY A 149 -9.25 -35.56 -0.63
CA GLY A 149 -8.80 -36.60 0.29
C GLY A 149 -7.30 -36.93 0.18
N VAL A 150 -6.49 -35.99 -0.32
CA VAL A 150 -5.04 -36.22 -0.47
C VAL A 150 -4.38 -36.10 0.90
N THR A 151 -3.99 -37.24 1.47
CA THR A 151 -3.19 -37.33 2.70
C THR A 151 -1.71 -37.08 2.42
N GLU A 152 -0.93 -36.66 3.42
CA GLU A 152 0.54 -36.62 3.33
C GLU A 152 1.08 -38.06 3.32
N ASP A 153 0.95 -38.75 2.19
CA ASP A 153 1.61 -40.01 1.87
C ASP A 153 1.60 -40.20 0.35
N GLU A 154 2.63 -39.64 -0.30
CA GLU A 154 3.35 -40.06 -1.53
C GLU A 154 4.23 -38.91 -2.07
#